data_AF-A0A9E0DBN7-F1
#
_entry.id   AF-A0A9E0DBN7-F1
#
_cell.length_a   1.000
_cell.length_b   1.000
_cell.length_c   1.000
_cell.angle_alpha   90.00
_cell.angle_beta   90.00
_cell.angle_gamma   90.00
#
_symmetry.space_group_name_H-M   'P 1'
#
loop_
_entity.id
_entity.type
_entity.pdbx_description
1 polymer ?
#
loop_
_entity_poly.entity_id
_entity_poly.type
_entity_poly.pdbx_seq_one_letter_code
_entity_poly.pdbx_strand_id
1 'polypeptide(L)'
;MSVSATSPKSGAFSVSQQALLSKVLVTAIALFLVMLFLAPLGYMFTTAIKSDAQMSDPQAPILWPNSKETFSYDGKDLDILQVPLENGEVRNLAVLTKGRQESTFIDPETNAEIVWTGNWRVLDPVYAPDAQWQNFGKAWDDLKFLRVFTNTLIISVFGTLGSVGSSLFVAYGFARFNFKGKNLMFMILIATIILPVQATLIPTFILFSKIGWTNTFLPLIVPHFFANAYNVFLLRQYFLQIPRDLDEAASIDGAGPFRILMSILLPNAIPALTAVSLFHFFFAWNDFFTPLIYLVSKPD
;
A
#
# COMPACT_ATOMS: atom_id res chain seq x y z
N MET A 1 -15.65 -61.54 -47.52
CA MET A 1 -15.59 -60.90 -46.19
C MET A 1 -14.51 -59.83 -46.22
N SER A 2 -14.88 -58.58 -46.52
CA SER A 2 -13.98 -57.43 -46.47
C SER A 2 -14.29 -56.64 -45.20
N VAL A 3 -13.36 -56.68 -44.24
CA VAL A 3 -13.45 -55.89 -43.00
C VAL A 3 -12.94 -54.49 -43.32
N SER A 4 -13.86 -53.52 -43.38
CA SER A 4 -13.58 -52.10 -43.44
C SER A 4 -13.10 -51.62 -42.07
N ALA A 5 -11.80 -51.34 -41.92
CA ALA A 5 -11.25 -50.69 -40.74
C ALA A 5 -11.52 -49.17 -40.80
N THR A 6 -12.53 -48.71 -40.07
CA THR A 6 -12.73 -47.28 -39.79
C THR A 6 -11.76 -46.85 -38.69
N SER A 7 -10.76 -46.05 -39.04
CA SER A 7 -9.89 -45.35 -38.08
C SER A 7 -10.67 -44.30 -37.29
N PRO A 8 -10.52 -44.19 -35.96
CA PRO A 8 -11.17 -43.14 -35.18
C PRO A 8 -10.42 -41.82 -35.42
N LYS A 9 -11.12 -40.79 -35.92
CA LYS A 9 -10.62 -39.41 -35.94
C LYS A 9 -10.37 -38.99 -34.48
N SER A 10 -9.11 -38.94 -34.05
CA SER A 10 -8.75 -38.38 -32.76
C SER A 10 -9.07 -36.89 -32.74
N GLY A 11 -9.76 -36.43 -31.70
CA GLY A 11 -10.18 -35.04 -31.50
C GLY A 11 -9.01 -34.12 -31.14
N ALA A 12 -8.00 -34.02 -32.00
CA ALA A 12 -6.92 -33.06 -31.85
C ALA A 12 -7.43 -31.67 -32.28
N PHE A 13 -7.45 -30.72 -31.34
CA PHE A 13 -7.75 -29.31 -31.63
C PHE A 13 -6.84 -28.79 -32.76
N SER A 14 -7.41 -28.02 -33.69
CA SER A 14 -6.61 -27.40 -34.76
C SER A 14 -5.58 -26.41 -34.17
N VAL A 15 -4.48 -26.16 -34.88
CA VAL A 15 -3.42 -25.22 -34.45
C VAL A 15 -3.99 -23.84 -34.09
N SER A 16 -5.01 -23.37 -34.82
CA SER A 16 -5.72 -22.11 -34.53
C SER A 16 -6.50 -22.15 -33.22
N GLN A 17 -7.17 -23.26 -32.92
CA GLN A 17 -7.91 -23.48 -31.67
C GLN A 17 -6.96 -23.62 -30.48
N GLN A 18 -5.83 -24.29 -30.65
CA GLN A 18 -4.78 -24.39 -29.63
C GLN A 18 -4.18 -23.00 -29.32
N ALA A 19 -3.91 -22.19 -30.34
CA ALA A 19 -3.42 -20.83 -30.17
C ALA A 19 -4.46 -19.91 -29.48
N LEU A 20 -5.74 -20.03 -29.84
CA LEU A 20 -6.82 -19.29 -29.18
C LEU A 20 -6.96 -19.70 -27.71
N LEU A 21 -6.99 -21.01 -27.42
CA LEU A 21 -7.07 -21.54 -26.06
C LEU A 21 -5.88 -21.09 -25.21
N SER A 22 -4.66 -21.11 -25.75
CA SER A 22 -3.47 -20.62 -25.07
C SER A 22 -3.58 -19.12 -24.75
N LYS A 23 -4.01 -18.29 -25.71
CA LYS A 23 -4.22 -16.85 -25.46
C LYS A 23 -5.28 -16.59 -24.40
N VAL A 24 -6.40 -17.30 -24.44
CA VAL A 24 -7.48 -17.18 -23.45
C VAL A 24 -6.96 -17.60 -22.07
N LEU A 25 -6.23 -18.72 -21.98
CA LEU A 25 -5.68 -19.20 -20.73
C LEU A 25 -4.66 -18.22 -20.14
N VAL A 26 -3.71 -17.74 -20.94
CA VAL A 26 -2.71 -16.75 -20.51
C VAL A 26 -3.38 -15.45 -20.07
N THR A 27 -4.38 -14.98 -20.81
CA THR A 27 -5.15 -13.78 -20.45
C THR A 27 -5.94 -13.99 -19.16
N ALA A 28 -6.57 -15.15 -18.98
CA ALA A 28 -7.32 -15.48 -17.76
C ALA A 28 -6.39 -15.56 -16.54
N ILE A 29 -5.21 -16.17 -16.68
CA ILE A 29 -4.20 -16.21 -15.61
C ILE A 29 -3.70 -14.80 -15.30
N ALA A 30 -3.41 -13.97 -16.31
CA ALA A 30 -2.99 -12.59 -16.10
C ALA A 30 -4.05 -11.77 -15.38
N LEU A 31 -5.33 -11.88 -15.79
CA LEU A 31 -6.44 -11.21 -15.11
C LEU A 31 -6.63 -11.71 -13.68
N PHE A 32 -6.50 -13.02 -13.44
CA PHE A 32 -6.56 -13.58 -12.10
C PHE A 32 -5.45 -13.02 -11.19
N LEU A 33 -4.21 -12.96 -11.69
CA LEU A 33 -3.10 -12.38 -10.94
C LEU A 33 -3.30 -10.88 -10.65
N VAL A 34 -3.82 -10.12 -11.62
CA VAL A 34 -4.17 -8.71 -11.42
C VAL A 34 -5.28 -8.56 -10.38
N MET A 35 -6.34 -9.38 -10.43
CA MET A 35 -7.41 -9.35 -9.43
C MET A 35 -6.88 -9.72 -8.04
N LEU A 36 -6.04 -10.74 -7.93
CA LEU A 36 -5.41 -11.12 -6.67
C LEU A 36 -4.52 -10.00 -6.12
N PHE A 37 -3.75 -9.34 -6.98
CA PHE A 37 -2.90 -8.20 -6.62
C PHE A 37 -3.72 -6.98 -6.17
N LEU A 38 -4.87 -6.71 -6.80
CA LEU A 38 -5.75 -5.58 -6.48
C LEU A 38 -6.76 -5.87 -5.36
N ALA A 39 -6.92 -7.13 -4.94
CA ALA A 39 -7.89 -7.51 -3.91
C ALA A 39 -7.75 -6.71 -2.60
N PRO A 40 -6.53 -6.46 -2.06
CA PRO A 40 -6.38 -5.62 -0.88
C PRO A 40 -6.88 -4.18 -1.09
N LEU A 41 -6.70 -3.62 -2.30
CA LEU A 41 -7.14 -2.26 -2.62
C LEU A 41 -8.67 -2.20 -2.70
N GLY A 42 -9.29 -3.21 -3.30
CA GLY A 42 -10.75 -3.38 -3.27
C GLY A 42 -11.28 -3.50 -1.84
N TYR A 43 -10.62 -4.31 -0.99
CA TYR A 43 -10.98 -4.44 0.42
C TYR A 43 -10.82 -3.14 1.21
N MET A 44 -9.74 -2.38 0.97
CA MET A 44 -9.55 -1.06 1.58
C MET A 44 -10.63 -0.08 1.15
N PHE A 45 -11.02 -0.10 -0.13
CA PHE A 45 -12.09 0.75 -0.64
C PHE A 45 -13.44 0.41 -0.01
N THR A 46 -13.80 -0.87 0.07
CA THR A 46 -15.07 -1.27 0.73
C THR A 46 -15.04 -0.93 2.21
N THR A 47 -13.91 -1.14 2.88
CA THR A 47 -13.68 -0.78 4.29
C THR A 47 -13.88 0.72 4.54
N ALA A 48 -13.38 1.58 3.64
CA ALA A 48 -13.47 3.03 3.79
C ALA A 48 -14.92 3.56 3.81
N ILE A 49 -15.86 2.83 3.23
CA ILE A 49 -17.29 3.20 3.16
C ILE A 49 -18.18 2.42 4.13
N LYS A 50 -17.62 1.68 5.09
CA LYS A 50 -18.40 1.02 6.16
C LYS A 50 -18.59 1.94 7.36
N SER A 51 -19.62 1.68 8.15
CA SER A 51 -19.82 2.34 9.44
C SER A 51 -18.96 1.69 10.54
N ASP A 52 -18.64 2.44 11.60
CA ASP A 52 -17.95 1.89 12.78
C ASP A 52 -18.76 0.75 13.41
N ALA A 53 -20.09 0.87 13.40
CA ALA A 53 -21.01 -0.16 13.87
C ALA A 53 -20.82 -1.47 13.10
N GLN A 54 -20.76 -1.43 11.77
CA GLN A 54 -20.49 -2.59 10.93
C GLN A 54 -19.11 -3.20 11.23
N MET A 55 -18.07 -2.37 11.42
CA MET A 55 -16.72 -2.85 11.71
C MET A 55 -16.61 -3.56 13.06
N SER A 56 -17.42 -3.15 14.02
CA SER A 56 -17.47 -3.76 15.35
C SER A 56 -18.37 -4.99 15.43
N ASP A 57 -19.18 -5.26 14.42
CA ASP A 57 -20.17 -6.34 14.41
C ASP A 57 -19.57 -7.65 13.84
N PRO A 58 -19.40 -8.71 14.64
CA PRO A 58 -18.87 -9.99 14.17
C PRO A 58 -19.78 -10.72 13.17
N GLN A 59 -21.08 -10.41 13.14
CA GLN A 59 -22.06 -11.04 12.25
C GLN A 59 -22.26 -10.25 10.95
N ALA A 60 -21.70 -9.05 10.82
CA ALA A 60 -21.91 -8.22 9.64
C ALA A 60 -21.20 -8.80 8.41
N PRO A 61 -21.86 -8.80 7.23
CA PRO A 61 -21.21 -9.19 5.99
C PRO A 61 -19.96 -8.35 5.70
N ILE A 62 -18.87 -9.02 5.34
CA ILE A 62 -17.54 -8.39 5.17
C ILE A 62 -17.37 -7.79 3.77
N LEU A 63 -18.01 -8.34 2.75
CA LEU A 63 -17.71 -8.01 1.36
C LEU A 63 -18.34 -6.69 0.86
N TRP A 64 -19.37 -6.18 1.53
CA TRP A 64 -20.11 -4.99 1.10
C TRP A 64 -20.51 -4.13 2.31
N PRO A 65 -20.66 -2.81 2.14
CA PRO A 65 -21.02 -1.91 3.22
C PRO A 65 -22.51 -2.03 3.58
N ASN A 66 -22.79 -2.19 4.87
CA ASN A 66 -24.12 -2.50 5.37
C ASN A 66 -24.37 -1.99 6.79
N SER A 67 -25.64 -1.89 7.13
CA SER A 67 -26.13 -1.62 8.48
C SER A 67 -27.27 -2.57 8.82
N LYS A 68 -27.54 -2.76 10.10
CA LYS A 68 -28.74 -3.48 10.54
C LYS A 68 -29.97 -2.73 10.05
N GLU A 69 -30.88 -3.46 9.44
CA GLU A 69 -32.18 -2.90 9.08
C GLU A 69 -32.97 -2.65 10.36
N THR A 70 -33.56 -1.46 10.44
CA THR A 70 -34.33 -1.03 11.60
C THR A 70 -35.75 -0.65 11.19
N PHE A 71 -36.70 -0.91 12.07
CA PHE A 71 -38.09 -0.55 11.91
C PHE A 71 -38.48 0.45 12.99
N SER A 72 -38.99 1.62 12.58
CA SER A 72 -39.39 2.66 13.54
C SER A 72 -40.81 2.40 14.04
N TYR A 73 -40.94 2.14 15.35
CA TYR A 73 -42.21 1.92 16.02
C TYR A 73 -42.23 2.66 17.35
N ASP A 74 -43.29 3.46 17.59
CA ASP A 74 -43.46 4.26 18.81
C ASP A 74 -42.23 5.14 19.16
N GLY A 75 -41.61 5.73 18.13
CA GLY A 75 -40.43 6.60 18.27
C GLY A 75 -39.13 5.86 18.63
N LYS A 76 -39.11 4.52 18.53
CA LYS A 76 -37.91 3.69 18.70
C LYS A 76 -37.59 2.94 17.41
N ASP A 77 -36.32 2.90 17.06
CA ASP A 77 -35.83 2.08 15.95
C ASP A 77 -35.47 0.69 16.47
N LEU A 78 -36.20 -0.31 15.98
CA LEU A 78 -36.11 -1.71 16.41
C LEU A 78 -35.34 -2.52 15.38
N ASP A 79 -34.36 -3.31 15.82
CA ASP A 79 -33.58 -4.19 14.95
C ASP A 79 -34.48 -5.28 14.33
N ILE A 80 -34.39 -5.48 13.01
CA ILE A 80 -35.07 -6.57 12.31
C ILE A 80 -34.21 -7.84 12.36
N LEU A 81 -34.78 -8.93 12.88
CA LEU A 81 -34.14 -10.25 12.95
C LEU A 81 -34.92 -11.27 12.11
N GLN A 82 -34.22 -12.27 11.60
CA GLN A 82 -34.82 -13.43 10.95
C GLN A 82 -35.33 -14.41 12.02
N VAL A 83 -36.65 -14.48 12.18
CA VAL A 83 -37.32 -15.30 13.19
C VAL A 83 -37.95 -16.53 12.52
N PRO A 84 -37.53 -17.77 12.88
CA PRO A 84 -38.21 -18.98 12.44
C PRO A 84 -39.50 -19.18 13.25
N LEU A 85 -40.63 -19.21 12.57
CA LEU A 85 -41.95 -19.48 13.13
C LEU A 85 -42.18 -20.99 13.28
N GLU A 86 -43.15 -21.39 14.12
CA GLU A 86 -43.48 -22.80 14.38
C GLU A 86 -43.94 -23.57 13.13
N ASN A 87 -44.44 -22.87 12.11
CA ASN A 87 -44.83 -23.43 10.82
C ASN A 87 -43.63 -23.72 9.90
N GLY A 88 -42.40 -23.43 10.33
CA GLY A 88 -41.17 -23.59 9.55
C GLY A 88 -40.85 -22.43 8.60
N GLU A 89 -41.69 -21.37 8.58
CA GLU A 89 -41.46 -20.16 7.80
C GLU A 89 -40.51 -19.21 8.56
N VAL A 90 -39.57 -18.58 7.85
CA VAL A 90 -38.69 -17.55 8.42
C VAL A 90 -39.24 -16.19 8.03
N ARG A 91 -39.49 -15.32 9.02
CA ARG A 91 -39.97 -13.94 8.79
C ARG A 91 -39.01 -12.92 9.37
N ASN A 92 -38.96 -11.76 8.72
CA ASN A 92 -38.20 -10.61 9.17
C ASN A 92 -39.05 -9.82 10.16
N LEU A 93 -38.78 -9.97 11.46
CA LEU A 93 -39.56 -9.32 12.51
C LEU A 93 -38.70 -8.38 13.33
N ALA A 94 -39.24 -7.22 13.69
CA ALA A 94 -38.56 -6.24 14.52
C ALA A 94 -38.68 -6.59 16.00
N VAL A 95 -37.58 -6.55 16.74
CA VAL A 95 -37.58 -6.95 18.17
C VAL A 95 -38.11 -5.82 19.04
N LEU A 96 -39.31 -5.96 19.59
CA LEU A 96 -39.91 -4.98 20.49
C LEU A 96 -39.39 -5.12 21.93
N THR A 97 -39.41 -6.35 22.46
CA THR A 97 -38.94 -6.64 23.84
C THR A 97 -38.00 -7.84 23.86
N LYS A 98 -36.74 -7.59 24.25
CA LYS A 98 -35.66 -8.59 24.35
C LYS A 98 -35.74 -9.34 25.69
N GLY A 99 -36.37 -10.51 25.73
CA GLY A 99 -36.41 -11.34 26.95
C GLY A 99 -35.33 -12.43 27.00
N ARG A 100 -35.34 -13.24 28.06
CA ARG A 100 -34.36 -14.35 28.24
C ARG A 100 -34.82 -15.67 27.61
N GLN A 101 -36.12 -15.95 27.66
CA GLN A 101 -36.73 -17.18 27.13
C GLN A 101 -37.84 -16.90 26.11
N GLU A 102 -38.48 -15.74 26.22
CA GLU A 102 -39.52 -15.28 25.29
C GLU A 102 -39.16 -13.85 24.89
N SER A 103 -39.31 -13.51 23.62
CA SER A 103 -39.13 -12.14 23.11
C SER A 103 -40.34 -11.74 22.29
N THR A 104 -40.79 -10.50 22.43
CA THR A 104 -41.90 -9.96 21.65
C THR A 104 -41.34 -9.28 20.42
N PHE A 105 -41.86 -9.65 19.27
CA PHE A 105 -41.54 -9.08 17.98
C PHE A 105 -42.75 -8.36 17.40
N ILE A 106 -42.50 -7.43 16.49
CA ILE A 106 -43.53 -6.78 15.68
C ILE A 106 -43.25 -7.05 14.20
N ASP A 107 -44.30 -7.40 13.47
CA ASP A 107 -44.25 -7.58 12.03
C ASP A 107 -44.23 -6.20 11.34
N PRO A 108 -43.18 -5.84 10.58
CA PRO A 108 -43.11 -4.55 9.88
C PRO A 108 -44.22 -4.31 8.85
N GLU A 109 -44.81 -5.37 8.28
CA GLU A 109 -45.85 -5.26 7.25
C GLU A 109 -47.24 -5.09 7.86
N THR A 110 -47.52 -5.82 8.94
CA THR A 110 -48.86 -5.89 9.53
C THR A 110 -48.99 -5.13 10.85
N ASN A 111 -47.88 -4.66 11.43
CA ASN A 111 -47.78 -4.11 12.80
C ASN A 111 -48.34 -5.04 13.88
N ALA A 112 -48.44 -6.35 13.61
CA ALA A 112 -48.92 -7.33 14.57
C ALA A 112 -47.80 -7.71 15.55
N GLU A 113 -48.11 -7.78 16.83
CA GLU A 113 -47.20 -8.28 17.86
C GLU A 113 -47.22 -9.82 17.89
N ILE A 114 -46.03 -10.41 17.84
CA ILE A 114 -45.81 -11.86 17.84
C ILE A 114 -44.89 -12.19 19.00
N VAL A 115 -45.35 -13.05 19.92
CA VAL A 115 -44.49 -13.59 20.98
C VAL A 115 -43.78 -14.82 20.43
N TRP A 116 -42.45 -14.80 20.48
CA TRP A 116 -41.63 -15.92 20.02
C TRP A 116 -40.78 -16.47 21.18
N THR A 117 -40.80 -17.79 21.32
CA THR A 117 -40.11 -18.51 22.39
C THR A 117 -38.76 -19.00 21.90
N GLY A 118 -37.69 -18.53 22.51
CA GLY A 118 -36.32 -18.90 22.19
C GLY A 118 -35.30 -17.85 22.60
N ASN A 119 -34.03 -18.12 22.32
CA ASN A 119 -32.95 -17.16 22.57
C ASN A 119 -32.80 -16.22 21.37
N TRP A 120 -33.26 -14.98 21.48
CA TRP A 120 -33.17 -14.02 20.38
C TRP A 120 -31.74 -13.73 19.92
N ARG A 121 -30.71 -13.96 20.76
CA ARG A 121 -29.30 -13.69 20.42
C ARG A 121 -28.71 -14.61 19.36
N VAL A 122 -29.36 -15.75 19.10
CA VAL A 122 -28.93 -16.67 18.03
C VAL A 122 -29.57 -16.35 16.69
N LEU A 123 -30.51 -15.39 16.64
CA LEU A 123 -31.16 -15.00 15.41
C LEU A 123 -30.26 -14.07 14.60
N ASP A 124 -30.28 -14.25 13.29
CA ASP A 124 -29.48 -13.47 12.36
C ASP A 124 -30.15 -12.11 12.09
N PRO A 125 -29.45 -10.98 12.28
CA PRO A 125 -29.95 -9.68 11.87
C PRO A 125 -30.12 -9.57 10.36
N VAL A 126 -31.11 -8.80 9.94
CA VAL A 126 -31.26 -8.41 8.53
C VAL A 126 -30.38 -7.19 8.25
N TYR A 127 -29.60 -7.25 7.18
CA TYR A 127 -28.68 -6.18 6.77
C TYR A 127 -29.15 -5.52 5.49
N ALA A 128 -29.11 -4.18 5.46
CA ALA A 128 -29.39 -3.38 4.28
C ALA A 128 -28.12 -2.67 3.78
N PRO A 129 -27.99 -2.38 2.45
CA PRO A 129 -26.87 -1.63 1.91
C PRO A 129 -26.79 -0.22 2.50
N ASP A 130 -25.66 0.09 3.12
CA ASP A 130 -25.42 1.39 3.76
C ASP A 130 -23.96 1.82 3.52
N ALA A 131 -23.76 2.66 2.50
CA ALA A 131 -22.45 3.17 2.12
C ALA A 131 -22.19 4.56 2.75
N GLN A 132 -21.20 4.62 3.63
CA GLN A 132 -20.87 5.80 4.42
C GLN A 132 -19.84 6.70 3.71
N TRP A 133 -20.24 7.37 2.63
CA TRP A 133 -19.36 8.27 1.86
C TRP A 133 -18.84 9.46 2.67
N GLN A 134 -19.58 9.87 3.71
CA GLN A 134 -19.15 10.92 4.65
C GLN A 134 -17.81 10.61 5.33
N ASN A 135 -17.38 9.36 5.40
CA ASN A 135 -16.10 8.98 5.99
C ASN A 135 -14.92 9.69 5.32
N PHE A 136 -14.98 9.92 4.00
CA PHE A 136 -13.93 10.65 3.29
C PHE A 136 -13.87 12.13 3.72
N GLY A 137 -15.03 12.77 3.89
CA GLY A 137 -15.13 14.15 4.37
C GLY A 137 -14.64 14.28 5.82
N LYS A 138 -15.09 13.39 6.70
CA LYS A 138 -14.64 13.33 8.10
C LYS A 138 -13.12 13.13 8.19
N ALA A 139 -12.59 12.14 7.47
CA ALA A 139 -11.15 11.86 7.47
C ALA A 139 -10.31 13.03 6.96
N TRP A 140 -10.82 13.78 5.97
CA TRP A 140 -10.15 14.96 5.45
C TRP A 140 -9.95 16.03 6.53
N ASP A 141 -10.99 16.31 7.31
CA ASP A 141 -11.00 17.35 8.35
C ASP A 141 -10.31 16.88 9.63
N ASP A 142 -10.64 15.67 10.12
CA ASP A 142 -10.14 15.12 11.39
C ASP A 142 -8.61 14.93 11.36
N LEU A 143 -8.07 14.44 10.25
CA LEU A 143 -6.62 14.26 10.09
C LEU A 143 -5.88 15.56 9.75
N LYS A 144 -6.61 16.65 9.47
CA LYS A 144 -6.08 17.85 8.82
C LYS A 144 -5.27 17.44 7.59
N PHE A 145 -5.91 16.73 6.65
CA PHE A 145 -5.25 15.97 5.58
C PHE A 145 -4.18 16.77 4.84
N LEU A 146 -4.47 18.02 4.47
CA LEU A 146 -3.50 18.88 3.77
C LEU A 146 -2.21 19.11 4.57
N ARG A 147 -2.27 19.21 5.89
CA ARG A 147 -1.10 19.38 6.75
C ARG A 147 -0.24 18.12 6.74
N VAL A 148 -0.84 16.96 6.97
CA VAL A 148 -0.10 15.68 6.99
C VAL A 148 0.46 15.35 5.61
N PHE A 149 -0.31 15.61 4.55
CA PHE A 149 0.13 15.45 3.16
C PHE A 149 1.32 16.35 2.82
N THR A 150 1.25 17.64 3.20
CA THR A 150 2.34 18.59 2.96
C THR A 150 3.59 18.22 3.76
N ASN A 151 3.45 17.75 5.01
CA ASN A 151 4.57 17.26 5.82
C ASN A 151 5.27 16.07 5.13
N THR A 152 4.50 15.08 4.67
CA THR A 152 5.05 13.94 3.92
C THR A 152 5.75 14.39 2.65
N LEU A 153 5.13 15.27 1.86
CA LEU A 153 5.76 15.83 0.67
C LEU A 153 7.09 16.53 0.97
N ILE A 154 7.14 17.37 2.00
CA ILE A 154 8.38 18.05 2.42
C ILE A 154 9.44 17.01 2.74
N ILE A 155 9.15 16.04 3.61
CA ILE A 155 10.11 15.02 4.02
C ILE A 155 10.60 14.22 2.81
N SER A 156 9.68 13.70 1.99
CA SER A 156 10.02 12.86 0.84
C SER A 156 10.79 13.61 -0.25
N VAL A 157 10.38 14.85 -0.57
CA VAL A 157 11.06 15.64 -1.62
C VAL A 157 12.45 16.06 -1.18
N PHE A 158 12.59 16.66 0.02
CA PHE A 158 13.91 17.11 0.48
C PHE A 158 14.83 15.94 0.80
N GLY A 159 14.32 14.84 1.35
CA GLY A 159 15.06 13.60 1.52
C GLY A 159 15.56 13.05 0.18
N THR A 160 14.72 13.05 -0.86
CA THR A 160 15.10 12.60 -2.21
C THR A 160 16.15 13.49 -2.84
N LEU A 161 16.00 14.82 -2.78
CA LEU A 161 17.02 15.74 -3.28
C LEU A 161 18.36 15.54 -2.57
N GLY A 162 18.33 15.41 -1.24
CA GLY A 162 19.52 15.12 -0.44
C GLY A 162 20.18 13.80 -0.83
N SER A 163 19.41 12.73 -0.96
CA SER A 163 19.92 11.40 -1.29
C SER A 163 20.47 11.31 -2.71
N VAL A 164 19.72 11.78 -3.70
CA VAL A 164 20.14 11.75 -5.11
C VAL A 164 21.34 12.65 -5.32
N GLY A 165 21.30 13.88 -4.80
CA GLY A 165 22.38 14.85 -4.94
C GLY A 165 23.69 14.36 -4.30
N SER A 166 23.65 13.90 -3.05
CA SER A 166 24.84 13.39 -2.38
C SER A 166 25.36 12.10 -3.03
N SER A 167 24.47 11.18 -3.39
CA SER A 167 24.85 9.91 -4.04
C SER A 167 25.44 10.13 -5.43
N LEU A 168 24.97 11.14 -6.17
CA LEU A 168 25.52 11.55 -7.47
C LEU A 168 27.01 11.91 -7.37
N PHE A 169 27.37 12.76 -6.40
CA PHE A 169 28.77 13.16 -6.21
C PHE A 169 29.66 12.00 -5.76
N VAL A 170 29.17 11.18 -4.82
CA VAL A 170 29.92 10.02 -4.33
C VAL A 170 30.11 8.98 -5.44
N ALA A 171 29.06 8.69 -6.22
CA ALA A 171 29.13 7.79 -7.36
C ALA A 171 30.09 8.30 -8.44
N TYR A 172 30.07 9.61 -8.74
CA TYR A 172 31.01 10.24 -9.67
C TYR A 172 32.47 10.04 -9.21
N GLY A 173 32.73 10.28 -7.91
CA GLY A 173 34.00 9.99 -7.24
C GLY A 173 34.49 8.57 -7.50
N PHE A 174 33.65 7.58 -7.21
CA PHE A 174 33.99 6.16 -7.38
C PHE A 174 34.00 5.69 -8.84
N ALA A 175 33.33 6.37 -9.77
CA ALA A 175 33.30 5.97 -11.18
C ALA A 175 34.50 6.53 -11.96
N ARG A 176 34.82 7.82 -11.77
CA ARG A 176 35.80 8.52 -12.62
C ARG A 176 37.19 8.64 -12.02
N PHE A 177 37.30 8.92 -10.73
CA PHE A 177 38.61 9.16 -10.10
C PHE A 177 39.28 7.87 -9.65
N ASN A 178 40.60 7.83 -9.79
CA ASN A 178 41.45 6.77 -9.25
C ASN A 178 42.20 7.33 -8.04
N PHE A 179 41.92 6.77 -6.87
CA PHE A 179 42.56 7.16 -5.61
C PHE A 179 42.91 5.92 -4.79
N LYS A 180 43.91 6.06 -3.92
CA LYS A 180 44.38 4.96 -3.08
C LYS A 180 43.26 4.49 -2.14
N GLY A 181 43.02 3.17 -2.09
CA GLY A 181 41.98 2.59 -1.23
C GLY A 181 40.56 2.63 -1.80
N LYS A 182 40.35 3.12 -3.03
CA LYS A 182 39.04 3.21 -3.70
C LYS A 182 38.19 1.94 -3.58
N ASN A 183 38.75 0.78 -3.88
CA ASN A 183 38.00 -0.49 -3.84
C ASN A 183 37.59 -0.88 -2.42
N LEU A 184 38.47 -0.64 -1.43
CA LEU A 184 38.17 -0.91 -0.02
C LEU A 184 37.06 0.02 0.49
N MET A 185 37.15 1.33 0.21
CA MET A 185 36.12 2.28 0.62
C MET A 185 34.77 1.98 -0.04
N PHE A 186 34.79 1.59 -1.32
CA PHE A 186 33.57 1.18 -2.00
C PHE A 186 32.98 -0.10 -1.39
N MET A 187 33.81 -1.07 -1.02
CA MET A 187 33.37 -2.29 -0.35
C MET A 187 32.75 -2.01 1.02
N ILE A 188 33.35 -1.11 1.81
CA ILE A 188 32.78 -0.64 3.09
C ILE A 188 31.42 0.01 2.86
N LEU A 189 31.30 0.87 1.85
CA LEU A 189 30.03 1.51 1.50
C LEU A 189 28.95 0.49 1.13
N ILE A 190 29.28 -0.55 0.37
CA ILE A 190 28.30 -1.60 0.03
C ILE A 190 27.93 -2.45 1.25
N ALA A 191 28.86 -2.71 2.16
CA ALA A 191 28.58 -3.46 3.38
C ALA A 191 27.49 -2.81 4.25
N THR A 192 27.31 -1.48 4.19
CA THR A 192 26.24 -0.80 4.96
C THR A 192 24.84 -1.13 4.47
N ILE A 193 24.67 -1.63 3.24
CA ILE A 193 23.35 -2.05 2.72
C ILE A 193 22.82 -3.28 3.49
N ILE A 194 23.73 -4.12 3.98
CA ILE A 194 23.38 -5.36 4.69
C ILE A 194 22.90 -5.08 6.12
N LEU A 195 23.24 -3.90 6.67
CA LEU A 195 22.93 -3.56 8.04
C LEU A 195 21.41 -3.35 8.21
N PRO A 196 20.75 -4.07 9.12
CA PRO A 196 19.32 -3.90 9.35
C PRO A 196 19.05 -2.56 10.05
N VAL A 197 18.13 -1.76 9.48
CA VAL A 197 17.75 -0.44 10.00
C VAL A 197 17.36 -0.51 11.49
N GLN A 198 16.73 -1.60 11.91
CA GLN A 198 16.29 -1.83 13.29
C GLN A 198 17.47 -1.89 14.27
N ALA A 199 18.64 -2.38 13.86
CA ALA A 199 19.82 -2.46 14.73
C ALA A 199 20.46 -1.09 14.99
N THR A 200 20.34 -0.15 14.05
CA THR A 200 20.86 1.23 14.22
C THR A 200 19.84 2.19 14.81
N LEU A 201 18.59 1.77 14.94
CA LEU A 201 17.49 2.63 15.39
C LEU A 201 17.68 3.20 16.79
N ILE A 202 17.95 2.35 17.79
CA ILE A 202 18.13 2.83 19.18
C ILE A 202 19.36 3.76 19.27
N PRO A 203 20.55 3.40 18.74
CA PRO A 203 21.70 4.31 18.76
C PRO A 203 21.45 5.65 18.05
N THR A 204 20.82 5.64 16.88
CA THR A 204 20.54 6.87 16.12
C THR A 204 19.50 7.73 16.81
N PHE A 205 18.47 7.13 17.42
CA PHE A 205 17.50 7.86 18.23
C PHE A 205 18.17 8.56 19.42
N ILE A 206 19.03 7.85 20.17
CA ILE A 206 19.77 8.43 21.29
C ILE A 206 20.64 9.61 20.82
N LEU A 207 21.31 9.47 19.67
CA LEU A 207 22.10 10.55 19.08
C LEU A 207 21.24 11.79 18.80
N PHE A 208 20.14 11.64 18.06
CA PHE A 208 19.26 12.76 17.71
C PHE A 208 18.55 13.37 18.90
N SER A 209 18.22 12.57 19.91
CA SER A 209 17.68 13.04 21.19
C SER A 209 18.70 13.90 21.93
N LYS A 210 19.96 13.45 22.03
CA LYS A 210 21.04 14.21 22.69
C LYS A 210 21.33 15.55 22.03
N ILE A 211 21.19 15.66 20.71
CA ILE A 211 21.39 16.92 19.98
C ILE A 211 20.09 17.73 19.82
N GLY A 212 18.98 17.30 20.44
CA GLY A 212 17.72 18.03 20.47
C GLY A 212 16.97 18.08 19.14
N TRP A 213 17.19 17.12 18.25
CA TRP A 213 16.50 17.05 16.95
C TRP A 213 15.18 16.27 16.99
N THR A 214 14.89 15.57 18.10
CA THR A 214 13.59 14.91 18.30
C THR A 214 12.46 15.95 18.22
N ASN A 215 11.29 15.52 17.76
CA ASN A 215 10.13 16.37 17.49
C ASN A 215 10.34 17.43 16.38
N THR A 216 11.29 17.20 15.47
CA THR A 216 11.52 18.01 14.27
C THR A 216 11.65 17.12 13.04
N PHE A 217 11.61 17.69 11.83
CA PHE A 217 11.86 16.95 10.59
C PHE A 217 13.35 16.67 10.32
N LEU A 218 14.27 17.20 11.13
CA LEU A 218 15.71 17.09 10.87
C LEU A 218 16.20 15.64 10.84
N PRO A 219 15.83 14.75 11.78
CA PRO A 219 16.22 13.33 11.72
C PRO A 219 15.66 12.59 10.50
N LEU A 220 14.59 13.11 9.89
CA LEU A 220 13.92 12.50 8.75
C LEU A 220 14.47 13.00 7.40
N ILE A 221 15.16 14.14 7.37
CA ILE A 221 15.62 14.78 6.13
C ILE A 221 17.16 14.77 6.04
N VAL A 222 17.82 15.25 7.09
CA VAL A 222 19.27 15.55 7.06
C VAL A 222 20.12 14.29 6.81
N PRO A 223 19.83 13.11 7.39
CA PRO A 223 20.61 11.91 7.11
C PRO A 223 20.67 11.53 5.64
N HIS A 224 19.64 11.86 4.86
CA HIS A 224 19.62 11.57 3.42
C HIS A 224 20.66 12.35 2.62
N PHE A 225 21.21 13.45 3.16
CA PHE A 225 22.29 14.20 2.53
C PHE A 225 23.68 13.54 2.67
N PHE A 226 23.79 12.42 3.40
CA PHE A 226 25.05 11.70 3.62
C PHE A 226 25.23 10.50 2.70
N ALA A 227 24.61 10.55 1.51
CA ALA A 227 24.56 9.50 0.51
C ALA A 227 23.91 8.21 0.98
N ASN A 228 23.17 7.57 0.07
CA ASN A 228 22.61 6.25 0.31
C ASN A 228 23.43 5.22 -0.48
N ALA A 229 23.95 4.20 0.19
CA ALA A 229 24.85 3.23 -0.41
C ALA A 229 24.27 2.51 -1.63
N TYR A 230 22.97 2.19 -1.61
CA TYR A 230 22.27 1.57 -2.73
C TYR A 230 22.18 2.53 -3.93
N ASN A 231 21.82 3.79 -3.70
CA ASN A 231 21.77 4.81 -4.73
C ASN A 231 23.16 5.08 -5.35
N VAL A 232 24.19 5.17 -4.51
CA VAL A 232 25.59 5.31 -4.95
C VAL A 232 26.01 4.12 -5.82
N PHE A 233 25.67 2.90 -5.41
CA PHE A 233 25.97 1.70 -6.18
C PHE A 233 25.35 1.78 -7.58
N LEU A 234 24.03 2.04 -7.67
CA LEU A 234 23.31 2.11 -8.94
C LEU A 234 23.88 3.19 -9.88
N LEU A 235 24.04 4.42 -9.38
CA LEU A 235 24.58 5.52 -10.16
C LEU A 235 26.01 5.24 -10.62
N ARG A 236 26.84 4.63 -9.75
CA ARG A 236 28.21 4.25 -10.13
C ARG A 236 28.21 3.21 -11.24
N GLN A 237 27.39 2.15 -11.14
CA GLN A 237 27.33 1.13 -12.18
C GLN A 237 26.91 1.74 -13.52
N TYR A 238 25.96 2.67 -13.49
CA TYR A 238 25.54 3.38 -14.69
C TYR A 238 26.66 4.25 -15.27
N PHE A 239 27.34 5.04 -14.43
CA PHE A 239 28.46 5.88 -14.88
C PHE A 239 29.61 5.07 -15.48
N LEU A 240 29.87 3.86 -15.00
CA LEU A 240 30.90 2.99 -15.59
C LEU A 240 30.57 2.52 -17.00
N GLN A 241 29.29 2.53 -17.41
CA GLN A 241 28.86 2.19 -18.77
C GLN A 241 29.06 3.35 -19.76
N ILE A 242 29.14 4.58 -19.27
CA ILE A 242 29.40 5.76 -20.12
C ILE A 242 30.88 5.77 -20.51
N PRO A 243 31.22 5.76 -21.82
CA PRO A 243 32.61 5.75 -22.30
C PRO A 243 33.45 6.88 -21.70
N ARG A 244 34.70 6.58 -21.33
CA ARG A 244 35.63 7.57 -20.75
C ARG A 244 36.14 8.58 -21.78
N ASP A 245 36.12 8.22 -23.06
CA ASP A 245 36.57 9.08 -24.16
C ASP A 245 35.81 10.42 -24.19
N LEU A 246 34.55 10.44 -23.72
CA LEU A 246 33.76 11.68 -23.58
C LEU A 246 34.34 12.61 -22.51
N ASP A 247 34.75 12.06 -21.37
CA ASP A 247 35.40 12.79 -20.28
C ASP A 247 36.76 13.32 -20.74
N GLU A 248 37.52 12.52 -21.50
CA GLU A 248 38.85 12.87 -22.02
C GLU A 248 38.77 13.96 -23.09
N ALA A 249 37.86 13.84 -24.06
CA ALA A 249 37.62 14.86 -25.08
C ALA A 249 37.24 16.21 -24.44
N ALA A 250 36.33 16.20 -23.47
CA ALA A 250 35.95 17.41 -22.77
C ALA A 250 37.09 18.01 -21.93
N SER A 251 37.94 17.16 -21.34
CA SER A 251 39.14 17.61 -20.63
C SER A 251 40.13 18.30 -21.57
N ILE A 252 40.28 17.81 -22.82
CA ILE A 252 41.08 18.45 -23.88
C ILE A 252 40.50 19.83 -24.25
N ASP A 253 39.16 19.95 -24.28
CA ASP A 253 38.46 21.23 -24.47
C ASP A 253 38.49 22.15 -23.22
N GLY A 254 39.23 21.78 -22.17
CA GLY A 254 39.40 22.57 -20.96
C GLY A 254 38.27 22.43 -19.92
N ALA A 255 37.38 21.46 -20.07
CA ALA A 255 36.32 21.21 -19.10
C ALA A 255 36.89 20.59 -17.81
N GLY A 256 36.71 21.28 -16.68
CA GLY A 256 37.04 20.73 -15.37
C GLY A 256 36.08 19.62 -14.91
N PRO A 257 36.40 18.87 -13.84
CA PRO A 257 35.61 17.71 -13.41
C PRO A 257 34.14 18.01 -13.10
N PHE A 258 33.86 19.17 -12.49
CA PHE A 258 32.48 19.59 -12.23
C PHE A 258 31.70 19.84 -13.53
N ARG A 259 32.35 20.42 -14.55
CA ARG A 259 31.73 20.65 -15.86
C ARG A 259 31.46 19.32 -16.58
N ILE A 260 32.38 18.36 -16.48
CA ILE A 260 32.20 16.99 -17.02
C ILE A 260 31.01 16.32 -16.36
N LEU A 261 30.91 16.37 -15.02
CA LEU A 261 29.77 15.82 -14.30
C LEU A 261 28.45 16.42 -14.80
N MET A 262 28.34 17.75 -14.83
CA MET A 262 27.09 18.44 -15.13
C MET A 262 26.71 18.41 -16.61
N SER A 263 27.68 18.43 -17.53
CA SER A 263 27.42 18.61 -18.97
C SER A 263 27.46 17.30 -19.75
N ILE A 264 28.09 16.25 -19.20
CA ILE A 264 28.31 14.98 -19.90
C ILE A 264 27.65 13.85 -19.13
N LEU A 265 28.06 13.61 -17.89
CA LEU A 265 27.56 12.47 -17.14
C LEU A 265 26.09 12.61 -16.75
N LEU A 266 25.70 13.78 -16.23
CA LEU A 266 24.34 14.00 -15.74
C LEU A 266 23.28 13.88 -16.86
N PRO A 267 23.43 14.50 -18.05
CA PRO A 267 22.47 14.34 -19.14
C PRO A 267 22.39 12.89 -19.66
N ASN A 268 23.52 12.19 -19.74
CA ASN A 268 23.54 10.78 -20.14
C ASN A 268 22.96 9.85 -19.07
N ALA A 269 22.99 10.26 -17.80
CA ALA A 269 22.48 9.49 -16.67
C ALA A 269 21.06 9.84 -16.23
N ILE A 270 20.32 10.65 -17.01
CA ILE A 270 18.91 10.95 -16.72
C ILE A 270 18.10 9.67 -16.44
N PRO A 271 18.18 8.59 -17.23
CA PRO A 271 17.39 7.38 -16.95
C PRO A 271 17.70 6.77 -15.56
N ALA A 272 18.98 6.71 -15.18
CA ALA A 272 19.39 6.18 -13.88
C ALA A 272 19.03 7.13 -12.74
N LEU A 273 19.21 8.44 -12.93
CA LEU A 273 18.81 9.46 -11.96
C LEU A 273 17.31 9.43 -11.71
N THR A 274 16.49 9.27 -12.76
CA THR A 274 15.03 9.13 -12.61
C THR A 274 14.69 7.88 -11.81
N ALA A 275 15.29 6.72 -12.12
CA ALA A 275 15.04 5.49 -11.37
C ALA A 275 15.41 5.63 -9.88
N VAL A 276 16.60 6.13 -9.59
CA VAL A 276 17.09 6.34 -8.22
C VAL A 276 16.23 7.38 -7.47
N SER A 277 15.80 8.44 -8.14
CA SER A 277 14.91 9.44 -7.56
C SER A 277 13.55 8.84 -7.20
N LEU A 278 12.95 8.04 -8.09
CA LEU A 278 11.67 7.39 -7.83
C LEU A 278 11.78 6.37 -6.69
N PHE A 279 12.81 5.52 -6.71
CA PHE A 279 13.01 4.54 -5.64
C PHE A 279 13.17 5.21 -4.28
N HIS A 280 13.97 6.28 -4.20
CA HIS A 280 14.15 6.99 -2.95
C HIS A 280 12.90 7.78 -2.53
N PHE A 281 12.19 8.40 -3.47
CA PHE A 281 10.95 9.11 -3.18
C PHE A 281 9.90 8.15 -2.60
N PHE A 282 9.67 7.00 -3.23
CA PHE A 282 8.72 6.01 -2.72
C PHE A 282 9.18 5.39 -1.40
N PHE A 283 10.48 5.23 -1.20
CA PHE A 283 11.01 4.82 0.11
C PHE A 283 10.64 5.83 1.20
N ALA A 284 10.92 7.12 1.00
CA ALA A 284 10.63 8.16 1.98
C ALA A 284 9.12 8.46 2.11
N TRP A 285 8.35 8.27 1.04
CA TRP A 285 6.88 8.43 1.04
C TRP A 285 6.18 7.36 1.87
N ASN A 286 6.65 6.12 1.78
CA ASN A 286 6.06 4.99 2.48
C ASN A 286 6.65 4.78 3.89
N ASP A 287 7.55 5.65 4.34
CA ASP A 287 8.16 5.53 5.67
C ASP A 287 7.20 5.98 6.77
N PHE A 288 6.53 5.01 7.38
CA PHE A 288 5.68 5.22 8.54
C PHE A 288 6.45 5.14 9.86
N PHE A 289 7.47 4.26 9.93
CA PHE A 289 8.06 3.87 11.20
C PHE A 289 9.02 4.91 11.76
N THR A 290 9.85 5.53 10.91
CA THR A 290 10.81 6.54 11.36
C THR A 290 10.11 7.80 11.90
N PRO A 291 9.09 8.38 11.21
CA PRO A 291 8.32 9.50 11.77
C PRO A 291 7.62 9.16 13.09
N LEU A 292 7.09 7.95 13.24
CA LEU A 292 6.47 7.48 14.49
C LEU A 292 7.46 7.54 15.67
N ILE A 293 8.73 7.27 15.44
CA ILE A 293 9.74 7.29 16.51
C ILE A 293 10.17 8.72 16.85
N TYR A 294 10.39 9.56 15.84
CA TYR A 294 10.97 10.88 16.04
C TYR A 294 9.95 11.99 16.34
N LEU A 295 8.67 11.81 15.99
CA LEU A 295 7.65 12.85 16.11
C LEU A 295 6.58 12.59 17.19
N VAL A 296 6.43 11.36 17.68
CA VAL A 296 5.36 11.00 18.65
C VAL A 296 5.59 11.56 20.06
N SER A 297 6.78 12.07 20.38
CA SER A 297 7.06 12.63 21.71
C SER A 297 6.44 14.01 21.95
N LYS A 298 5.68 14.56 21.00
CA LYS A 298 4.90 15.78 21.18
C LYS A 298 3.44 15.44 21.50
N PRO A 299 3.01 15.60 22.76
CA PRO A 299 1.60 15.89 23.03
C PRO A 299 1.34 17.32 22.55
N ASP A 300 0.58 17.47 21.46
CA ASP A 300 -0.20 18.69 21.24
C ASP A 300 -1.44 18.64 22.15
#